data_AF-A0A849QR25-F1
#
_entry.id   AF-A0A849QR25-F1
#
_cell.length_a   1.000
_cell.length_b   1.000
_cell.length_c   1.000
_cell.angle_alpha   90.00
_cell.angle_beta   90.00
_cell.angle_gamma   90.00
#
_symmetry.space_group_name_H-M   'P 1'
#
loop_
_entity.id
_entity.type
_entity.pdbx_description
1 polymer ?
#
loop_
_entity_poly.entity_id
_entity_poly.type
_entity_poly.pdbx_seq_one_letter_code
_entity_poly.pdbx_strand_id
1 'polypeptide(L)'
;MNKALRPIVFAGTSISHEDAKEILDVKYSRPVFRCDIQKAVKRGYNVIGIIDGIFFDKTAVAHKEIIKAIKGGVIVVGGCSMGALRASELDTYGMIGVGKIYEWYRDGVIEADDEVAVATNP
;
A
#
# COMPACT_ATOMS: atom_id res chain seq x y z
N MET A 1 -2.56 -16.76 22.36
CA MET A 1 -3.83 -16.59 21.64
C MET A 1 -3.53 -16.04 20.25
N ASN A 2 -3.73 -16.82 19.18
CA ASN A 2 -3.60 -16.30 17.81
C ASN A 2 -4.78 -15.38 17.54
N LYS A 3 -4.51 -14.08 17.30
CA LYS A 3 -5.53 -13.11 16.92
C LYS A 3 -6.05 -13.47 15.53
N ALA A 4 -7.37 -13.52 15.35
CA ALA A 4 -7.97 -13.79 14.04
C ALA A 4 -7.44 -12.78 13.00
N LEU A 5 -7.09 -13.26 11.81
CA LEU A 5 -6.68 -12.41 10.71
C LEU A 5 -7.88 -11.61 10.20
N ARG A 6 -7.67 -10.30 10.04
CA ARG A 6 -8.67 -9.35 9.57
C ARG A 6 -8.01 -8.44 8.52
N PRO A 7 -8.06 -8.86 7.25
CA PRO A 7 -7.42 -8.15 6.16
C PRO A 7 -8.23 -6.95 5.67
N ILE A 8 -7.52 -5.95 5.17
CA ILE A 8 -8.06 -4.85 4.35
C ILE A 8 -7.11 -4.59 3.18
N VAL A 9 -7.67 -4.38 1.99
CA VAL A 9 -6.90 -4.07 0.78
C VAL A 9 -7.28 -2.69 0.26
N PHE A 10 -6.27 -1.86 0.01
CA PHE A 10 -6.43 -0.54 -0.60
C PHE A 10 -6.22 -0.65 -2.12
N ALA A 11 -7.30 -0.48 -2.88
CA ALA A 11 -7.36 -0.67 -4.33
C ALA A 11 -8.46 0.21 -4.94
N GLY A 12 -8.48 0.34 -6.27
CA GLY A 12 -9.60 0.93 -7.01
C GLY A 12 -9.22 1.65 -8.30
N THR A 13 -7.93 1.82 -8.58
CA THR A 13 -7.45 2.44 -9.83
C THR A 13 -6.77 1.43 -10.75
N SER A 14 -6.04 0.45 -10.18
CA SER A 14 -5.43 -0.64 -10.97
C SER A 14 -6.37 -1.83 -11.14
N ILE A 15 -7.32 -2.02 -10.23
CA ILE A 15 -8.34 -3.07 -10.27
C ILE A 15 -9.63 -2.58 -9.61
N SER A 16 -10.78 -2.93 -10.18
CA SER A 16 -12.08 -2.64 -9.58
C SER A 16 -12.29 -3.45 -8.30
N HIS A 17 -13.20 -3.01 -7.42
CA HIS A 17 -13.51 -3.80 -6.22
C HIS A 17 -14.33 -5.05 -6.55
N GLU A 18 -15.06 -5.01 -7.65
CA GLU A 18 -15.84 -6.12 -8.19
C GLU A 18 -14.89 -7.24 -8.62
N ASP A 19 -13.96 -6.95 -9.54
CA ASP A 19 -13.00 -7.94 -10.06
C ASP A 19 -12.09 -8.47 -8.95
N ALA A 20 -11.66 -7.60 -8.03
CA ALA A 20 -10.79 -8.02 -6.92
C ALA A 20 -11.49 -8.99 -5.96
N LYS A 21 -12.81 -8.82 -5.73
CA LYS A 21 -13.59 -9.72 -4.88
C LYS A 21 -13.80 -11.10 -5.49
N GLU A 22 -13.77 -11.22 -6.83
CA GLU A 22 -13.81 -12.52 -7.49
C GLU A 22 -12.56 -13.36 -7.17
N ILE A 23 -11.42 -12.70 -6.93
CA ILE A 23 -10.15 -13.35 -6.58
C ILE A 23 -10.05 -13.62 -5.08
N LEU A 24 -10.41 -12.63 -4.26
CA LEU A 24 -10.27 -12.70 -2.81
C LEU A 24 -11.38 -11.92 -2.11
N ASP A 25 -12.26 -12.62 -1.39
CA ASP A 25 -13.36 -12.03 -0.62
C ASP A 25 -12.84 -11.43 0.70
N VAL A 26 -12.40 -10.18 0.63
CA VAL A 26 -11.92 -9.40 1.78
C VAL A 26 -12.47 -7.97 1.75
N LYS A 27 -12.19 -7.21 2.82
CA LYS A 27 -12.56 -5.80 2.83
C LYS A 27 -11.68 -5.00 1.87
N TYR A 28 -12.29 -4.46 0.83
CA TYR A 28 -11.66 -3.46 -0.02
C TYR A 28 -11.99 -2.03 0.45
N SER A 29 -11.03 -1.15 0.28
CA SER A 29 -11.13 0.29 0.49
C SER A 29 -10.57 1.00 -0.73
N ARG A 30 -10.98 2.26 -0.92
CA ARG A 30 -10.39 3.19 -1.91
C ARG A 30 -8.85 3.22 -1.82
N PRO A 31 -8.14 3.69 -2.86
CA PRO A 31 -6.68 3.84 -2.83
C PRO A 31 -6.16 4.54 -1.56
N VAL A 32 -4.99 4.10 -1.09
CA VAL A 32 -4.41 4.54 0.18
C VAL A 32 -3.92 5.98 0.10
N PHE A 33 -4.07 6.73 1.20
CA PHE A 33 -3.37 8.00 1.40
C PHE A 33 -2.95 8.17 2.87
N ARG A 34 -2.31 9.31 3.17
CA ARG A 34 -1.85 9.64 4.54
C ARG A 34 -2.89 9.37 5.62
N CYS A 35 -2.44 8.82 6.74
CA CYS A 35 -3.23 8.41 7.91
C CYS A 35 -4.13 7.18 7.74
N ASP A 36 -4.32 6.61 6.54
CA ASP A 36 -5.24 5.48 6.37
C ASP A 36 -4.72 4.18 6.99
N ILE A 37 -3.41 3.94 6.93
CA ILE A 37 -2.78 2.78 7.58
C ILE A 37 -3.05 2.83 9.08
N GLN A 38 -2.79 3.98 9.72
CA GLN A 38 -3.04 4.15 11.15
C GLN A 38 -4.52 3.97 11.50
N LYS A 39 -5.44 4.48 10.66
CA LYS A 39 -6.89 4.29 10.86
C LYS A 39 -7.29 2.83 10.74
N ALA A 40 -6.73 2.09 9.78
CA ALA A 40 -6.98 0.66 9.62
C ALA A 40 -6.52 -0.13 10.86
N VAL A 41 -5.28 0.12 11.33
CA VAL A 41 -4.75 -0.51 12.55
C VAL A 41 -5.67 -0.23 13.75
N LYS A 42 -6.09 1.03 13.95
CA LYS A 42 -7.03 1.42 15.04
C LYS A 42 -8.39 0.74 14.94
N ARG A 43 -8.86 0.43 13.72
CA ARG A 43 -10.10 -0.33 13.48
C ARG A 43 -9.94 -1.84 13.70
N GLY A 44 -8.73 -2.31 14.01
CA GLY A 44 -8.43 -3.70 14.33
C GLY A 44 -8.02 -4.56 13.14
N TYR A 45 -7.72 -3.97 11.98
CA TYR A 45 -7.13 -4.70 10.86
C TYR A 45 -5.66 -5.04 11.19
N ASN A 46 -5.26 -6.28 10.96
CA ASN A 46 -3.91 -6.80 11.25
C ASN A 46 -3.20 -7.37 10.02
N VAL A 47 -3.85 -7.32 8.86
CA VAL A 47 -3.25 -7.55 7.55
C VAL A 47 -3.69 -6.42 6.63
N ILE A 48 -2.74 -5.77 5.95
CA ILE A 48 -3.00 -4.64 5.06
C ILE A 48 -2.36 -4.93 3.71
N GLY A 49 -3.18 -5.01 2.67
CA GLY A 49 -2.73 -5.03 1.27
C GLY A 49 -2.78 -3.62 0.68
N ILE A 50 -1.73 -3.22 -0.02
CA ILE A 50 -1.66 -1.96 -0.75
C ILE A 50 -1.45 -2.28 -2.23
N ILE A 51 -2.46 -1.97 -3.04
CA ILE A 51 -2.38 -2.02 -4.50
C ILE A 51 -2.25 -0.59 -5.00
N ASP A 52 -3.21 0.26 -4.66
CA ASP A 52 -3.30 1.62 -5.19
C ASP A 52 -3.10 2.67 -4.10
N GLY A 53 -2.54 3.81 -4.48
CA GLY A 53 -2.44 5.00 -3.64
C GLY A 53 -2.70 6.29 -4.41
N ILE A 54 -3.01 7.37 -3.69
CA ILE A 54 -3.27 8.70 -4.25
C ILE A 54 -2.06 9.60 -4.00
N PHE A 55 -1.58 10.29 -5.05
CA PHE A 55 -0.39 11.15 -5.01
C PHE A 55 -0.66 12.66 -5.26
N PHE A 56 -1.91 13.11 -5.40
CA PHE A 56 -2.24 14.53 -5.62
C PHE A 56 -2.08 15.41 -4.35
N ASP A 57 -2.68 16.61 -4.32
CA ASP A 57 -2.74 17.63 -3.25
C ASP A 57 -2.92 17.07 -1.80
N LYS A 58 -3.32 15.80 -1.69
CA LYS A 58 -3.21 14.96 -0.50
C LYS A 58 -1.91 14.18 -0.52
N THR A 59 -1.01 14.59 0.35
CA THR A 59 0.21 13.88 0.71
C THR A 59 0.07 12.35 0.71
N ALA A 60 0.93 11.68 -0.07
CA ALA A 60 1.01 10.23 -0.16
C ALA A 60 1.12 9.54 1.21
N VAL A 61 0.77 8.25 1.26
CA VAL A 61 0.98 7.44 2.48
C VAL A 61 2.46 7.51 2.87
N ALA A 62 2.72 7.89 4.13
CA ALA A 62 4.09 8.12 4.58
C ALA A 62 4.74 6.81 5.06
N HIS A 63 6.03 6.63 4.75
CA HIS A 63 6.83 5.47 5.17
C HIS A 63 6.69 5.16 6.65
N LYS A 64 6.75 6.21 7.49
CA LYS A 64 6.64 6.10 8.95
C LYS A 64 5.35 5.43 9.41
N GLU A 65 4.26 5.58 8.65
CA GLU A 65 2.98 4.94 8.99
C GLU A 65 3.02 3.43 8.79
N ILE A 66 3.60 3.01 7.66
CA ILE A 66 3.77 1.60 7.31
C ILE A 66 4.74 0.94 8.30
N ILE A 67 5.89 1.57 8.55
CA ILE A 67 6.88 1.08 9.53
C ILE A 67 6.24 0.94 10.92
N LYS A 68 5.44 1.92 11.34
CA LYS A 68 4.75 1.85 12.64
C LYS A 68 3.74 0.70 12.71
N ALA A 69 3.03 0.42 11.63
CA ALA A 69 2.11 -0.71 11.55
C ALA A 69 2.86 -2.04 11.64
N ILE A 70 3.95 -2.20 10.88
CA ILE A 70 4.80 -3.40 10.90
C ILE A 70 5.38 -3.63 12.29
N LYS A 71 5.95 -2.60 12.92
CA LYS A 71 6.44 -2.68 14.32
C LYS A 71 5.34 -3.01 15.33
N GLY A 72 4.08 -2.71 15.00
CA GLY A 72 2.90 -3.09 15.78
C GLY A 72 2.41 -4.52 15.52
N GLY A 73 3.13 -5.32 14.73
CA GLY A 73 2.78 -6.70 14.40
C GLY A 73 1.74 -6.84 13.28
N VAL A 74 1.51 -5.78 12.49
CA VAL A 74 0.61 -5.83 11.32
C VAL A 74 1.39 -6.31 10.10
N ILE A 75 0.83 -7.27 9.39
CA ILE A 75 1.38 -7.73 8.10
C ILE A 75 1.00 -6.70 7.04
N VAL A 76 1.99 -6.15 6.34
CA VAL A 76 1.75 -5.19 5.26
C VAL A 76 2.35 -5.74 3.97
N VAL A 77 1.52 -5.84 2.93
CA VAL A 77 1.87 -6.40 1.62
C VAL A 77 1.64 -5.35 0.53
N GLY A 78 2.53 -5.24 -0.45
CA GLY A 78 2.37 -4.37 -1.61
C GLY A 78 2.94 -4.97 -2.89
N GLY A 79 2.30 -4.72 -4.04
CA GLY A 79 2.71 -5.39 -5.28
C GLY A 79 2.30 -4.75 -6.61
N CYS A 80 1.63 -3.60 -6.57
CA CYS A 80 1.29 -2.82 -7.77
C CYS A 80 1.37 -1.33 -7.43
N SER A 81 1.51 -0.46 -8.43
CA SER A 81 1.47 1.01 -8.28
C SER A 81 2.22 1.50 -7.02
N MET A 82 1.62 2.36 -6.20
CA MET A 82 2.19 2.85 -4.94
C MET A 82 2.50 1.73 -3.94
N GLY A 83 1.77 0.61 -3.97
CA GLY A 83 2.04 -0.55 -3.12
C GLY A 83 3.37 -1.21 -3.43
N ALA A 84 3.71 -1.39 -4.71
CA ALA A 84 4.99 -1.95 -5.15
C ALA A 84 6.15 -1.03 -4.78
N LEU A 85 6.02 0.28 -5.05
CA LEU A 85 7.02 1.28 -4.69
C LEU A 85 7.26 1.32 -3.19
N ARG A 86 6.20 1.37 -2.37
CA ARG A 86 6.37 1.34 -0.90
C ARG A 86 6.98 0.03 -0.42
N ALA A 87 6.69 -1.09 -1.08
CA ALA A 87 7.30 -2.36 -0.73
C ALA A 87 8.81 -2.37 -1.03
N SER A 88 9.27 -1.85 -2.17
CA SER A 88 10.71 -1.80 -2.50
C SER A 88 11.49 -0.87 -1.58
N GLU A 89 10.86 0.20 -1.09
CA GLU A 89 11.48 1.12 -0.15
C GLU A 89 11.49 0.59 1.30
N LEU A 90 10.59 -0.35 1.64
CA LEU A 90 10.30 -0.76 3.02
C LEU A 90 10.44 -2.27 3.29
N ASP A 91 10.89 -3.05 2.33
CA ASP A 91 11.08 -4.49 2.49
C ASP A 91 12.13 -4.82 3.56
N THR A 92 13.21 -4.04 3.65
CA THR A 92 14.21 -4.12 4.73
C THR A 92 13.63 -3.82 6.12
N TYR A 93 12.45 -3.19 6.18
CA TYR A 93 11.72 -2.90 7.41
C TYR A 93 10.58 -3.90 7.68
N GLY A 94 10.41 -4.91 6.83
CA GLY A 94 9.43 -5.99 6.99
C GLY A 94 8.14 -5.84 6.19
N MET A 95 8.06 -4.89 5.25
CA MET A 95 6.98 -4.87 4.27
C MET A 95 7.18 -6.02 3.26
N ILE A 96 6.11 -6.70 2.87
CA ILE A 96 6.21 -7.82 1.94
C ILE A 96 5.92 -7.30 0.53
N GLY A 97 6.95 -7.28 -0.31
CA GLY A 97 6.81 -7.00 -1.73
C GLY A 97 6.43 -8.24 -2.53
N VAL A 98 5.49 -8.11 -3.47
CA VAL A 98 5.05 -9.22 -4.33
C VAL A 98 4.92 -8.81 -5.79
N GLY A 99 5.27 -9.72 -6.69
CA GLY A 99 5.02 -9.57 -8.12
C GLY A 99 6.04 -8.70 -8.86
N LYS A 100 5.84 -8.61 -10.18
CA LYS A 100 6.85 -8.11 -11.12
C LYS A 100 7.17 -6.62 -10.96
N ILE A 101 6.16 -5.81 -10.65
CA ILE A 101 6.32 -4.37 -10.47
C ILE A 101 7.18 -4.05 -9.23
N TYR A 102 6.99 -4.80 -8.13
CA TYR A 102 7.85 -4.69 -6.96
C TYR A 102 9.30 -5.10 -7.28
N GLU A 103 9.50 -6.22 -7.97
CA GLU A 103 10.84 -6.66 -8.40
C GLU A 103 11.53 -5.59 -9.24
N TRP A 104 10.81 -4.96 -10.18
CA TRP A 104 11.38 -3.89 -11.00
C TRP A 104 11.80 -2.67 -10.19
N TYR A 105 11.01 -2.24 -9.20
CA TYR A 105 11.43 -1.14 -8.32
C TYR A 105 12.61 -1.54 -7.42
N ARG A 106 12.59 -2.75 -6.84
CA ARG A 106 13.67 -3.25 -5.98
C ARG A 106 15.00 -3.37 -6.73
N ASP A 107 14.95 -3.84 -7.97
CA ASP A 107 16.13 -4.10 -8.79
C ASP A 107 16.57 -2.85 -9.60
N GLY A 108 15.88 -1.72 -9.44
CA GLY A 108 16.18 -0.47 -10.15
C GLY A 108 15.89 -0.50 -11.66
N VAL A 109 15.05 -1.44 -12.11
CA VAL A 109 14.62 -1.54 -13.52
C VAL A 109 13.67 -0.39 -13.88
N ILE A 110 12.86 0.03 -12.92
CA ILE A 110 12.05 1.25 -13.00
C ILE A 110 12.37 2.09 -11.77
N GLU A 111 12.62 3.38 -11.98
CA GLU A 111 12.77 4.36 -10.91
C GLU A 111 11.46 5.14 -10.78
N ALA A 112 11.08 5.50 -9.55
CA ALA A 112 9.96 6.40 -9.32
C ALA A 112 10.41 7.83 -9.61
N ASP A 113 10.43 8.20 -10.88
CA ASP A 113 10.78 9.55 -11.31
C ASP A 113 9.55 10.47 -11.13
N ASP A 114 9.28 10.86 -9.87
CA ASP A 114 8.22 11.80 -9.47
C ASP A 114 8.80 13.00 -8.68
N GLU A 115 9.98 13.50 -9.09
CA GLU A 115 10.33 14.91 -8.88
C GLU A 115 9.56 15.87 -9.81
N VAL A 116 8.54 15.40 -10.52
CA VAL A 116 7.60 16.28 -11.21
C VAL A 116 6.33 16.39 -10.38
N ALA A 117 6.40 17.27 -9.38
CA ALA A 117 5.23 18.02 -8.98
C ALA A 117 4.50 18.44 -10.26
N VAL A 118 3.26 17.97 -10.45
CA VAL A 118 2.37 18.60 -11.43
C VAL A 118 2.09 19.99 -10.86
N ALA A 119 2.96 20.94 -11.18
CA ALA A 119 2.66 22.35 -11.08
C ALA A 119 1.45 22.56 -11.99
N THR A 120 0.27 22.64 -11.38
CA THR A 120 -0.88 23.26 -12.03
C THR A 120 -0.47 24.67 -12.37
N ASN A 121 -0.22 24.92 -13.65
CA ASN A 121 -0.03 26.25 -14.22
C ASN A 121 -1.24 27.12 -13.79
N PRO A 122 -1.02 28.33 -13.23
CA PRO A 122 -2.09 29.18 -12.69
C PRO A 122 -3.13 29.60 -13.72
#